data_AF-A0A9D9ETZ5-F1
#
_entry.id   AF-A0A9D9ETZ5-F1
#
_cell.length_a   1.000
_cell.length_b   1.000
_cell.length_c   1.000
_cell.angle_alpha   90.00
_cell.angle_beta   90.00
_cell.angle_gamma   90.00
#
_symmetry.space_group_name_H-M   'P 1'
#
loop_
_entity.id
_entity.type
_entity.pdbx_description
1 polymer ?
#
loop_
_entity_poly.entity_id
_entity_poly.type
_entity_poly.pdbx_seq_one_letter_code
_entity_poly.pdbx_strand_id
1 'polypeptide(L)'
;MRAAPSPVLSPKRLEIAETGGRSFVVETRLMSRKPLSAAIRLRRRGWGINLIYLALPKIQLCRERVRARVLKGGEDVSDELLEKTFRASLDNLAHYIDAAERWVMIDSSGARKPLIGYGSHAGVVPEQADALKALLPAYPFIPAARAVQQDQWHLPVIETFTQISRWQSTLDRLMRVADNIEGLSAG
;
A
#
# COMPACT_ATOMS: atom_id res chain seq x y z
N MET A 1 27.38 -4.95 -5.36
CA MET A 1 27.13 -4.00 -4.24
C MET A 1 25.63 -4.02 -3.97
N ARG A 2 25.16 -4.50 -2.81
CA ARG A 2 23.71 -4.48 -2.51
C ARG A 2 23.26 -3.03 -2.33
N ALA A 3 22.25 -2.59 -3.07
CA ALA A 3 21.63 -1.29 -2.84
C ALA A 3 21.14 -1.21 -1.38
N ALA A 4 21.42 -0.08 -0.72
CA ALA A 4 20.88 0.16 0.61
C ALA A 4 19.34 0.25 0.52
N PRO A 5 18.59 -0.29 1.51
CA PRO A 5 17.13 -0.18 1.49
C PRO A 5 16.72 1.29 1.51
N SER A 6 15.71 1.64 0.72
CA SER A 6 15.22 2.99 0.65
C SER A 6 14.61 3.40 2.00
N PRO A 7 14.81 4.65 2.41
CA PRO A 7 14.35 5.12 3.70
C PRO A 7 12.82 5.26 3.73
N VAL A 8 12.23 4.93 4.89
CA VAL A 8 10.84 5.32 5.23
C VAL A 8 10.83 6.78 5.66
N LEU A 9 9.99 7.59 5.04
CA LEU A 9 10.04 9.05 5.19
C LEU A 9 8.82 9.64 5.89
N SER A 10 9.10 10.58 6.79
CA SER A 10 8.12 11.58 7.24
C SER A 10 8.06 12.74 6.23
N PRO A 11 7.03 13.61 6.27
CA PRO A 11 6.86 14.68 5.29
C PRO A 11 8.09 15.58 5.09
N LYS A 12 8.82 15.90 6.17
CA LYS A 12 10.04 16.72 6.11
C LYS A 12 11.21 16.00 5.44
N ARG A 13 11.24 14.66 5.49
CA ARG A 13 12.30 13.86 4.84
C ARG A 13 12.00 13.62 3.36
N LEU A 14 10.76 13.81 2.92
CA LEU A 14 10.33 13.67 1.53
C LEU A 14 11.07 14.64 0.59
N GLU A 15 11.15 15.91 0.97
CA GLU A 15 11.78 16.96 0.14
C GLU A 15 13.28 16.69 -0.10
N ILE A 16 13.96 16.13 0.92
CA ILE A 16 15.37 15.76 0.84
C ILE A 16 15.57 14.59 -0.15
N ALA A 17 14.71 13.57 -0.09
CA ALA A 17 14.80 12.43 -0.99
C ALA A 17 14.47 12.80 -2.43
N GLU A 18 13.47 13.68 -2.62
CA GLU A 18 13.11 14.25 -3.93
C GLU A 18 14.30 14.98 -4.58
N THR A 19 15.05 15.77 -3.80
CA THR A 19 16.24 16.50 -4.30
C THR A 19 17.39 15.55 -4.66
N GLY A 20 17.49 14.42 -3.95
CA GLY A 20 18.55 13.43 -4.17
C GLY A 20 18.27 12.42 -5.30
N GLY A 21 17.08 12.42 -5.92
CA GLY A 21 16.73 11.50 -7.00
C GLY A 21 16.74 10.02 -6.61
N ARG A 22 16.65 9.70 -5.32
CA ARG A 22 16.68 8.32 -4.80
C ARG A 22 15.27 7.83 -4.54
N SER A 23 15.00 6.56 -4.85
CA SER A 23 13.79 5.87 -4.43
C SER A 23 13.59 5.96 -2.91
N PHE A 24 12.33 6.03 -2.49
CA PHE A 24 11.92 6.11 -1.10
C PHE A 24 10.50 5.61 -0.95
N VAL A 25 10.13 5.30 0.29
CA VAL A 25 8.77 4.88 0.58
C VAL A 25 8.15 5.73 1.67
N VAL A 26 6.86 6.01 1.51
CA VAL A 26 6.07 6.82 2.44
C VAL A 26 5.00 5.95 3.06
N GLU A 27 5.13 5.70 4.37
CA GLU A 27 4.07 5.03 5.14
C GLU A 27 2.96 6.04 5.46
N THR A 28 1.70 5.65 5.22
CA THR A 28 0.55 6.48 5.52
C THR A 28 -0.69 5.64 5.84
N ARG A 29 -1.54 6.15 6.72
CA ARG A 29 -2.87 5.59 7.01
C ARG A 29 -3.96 6.05 6.04
N LEU A 30 -3.59 6.78 4.98
CA LEU A 30 -4.50 7.37 3.98
C LEU A 30 -5.60 8.28 4.58
N MET A 31 -5.39 8.82 5.79
CA MET A 31 -6.38 9.70 6.45
C MET A 31 -6.35 11.15 5.95
N SER A 32 -5.28 11.56 5.29
CA SER A 32 -5.11 12.94 4.82
C SER A 32 -4.67 12.94 3.37
N ARG A 33 -5.02 14.01 2.65
CA ARG A 33 -4.60 14.21 1.26
C ARG A 33 -3.15 14.70 1.14
N LYS A 34 -2.41 14.93 2.23
CA LYS A 34 -1.03 15.43 2.14
C LYS A 34 -0.09 14.47 1.38
N PRO A 35 -0.03 13.16 1.68
CA PRO A 35 0.78 12.22 0.91
C PRO A 35 0.26 12.05 -0.52
N LEU A 36 -1.05 12.18 -0.75
CA LEU A 36 -1.64 12.17 -2.09
C LEU A 36 -1.16 13.37 -2.92
N SER A 37 -1.22 14.59 -2.37
CA SER A 37 -0.70 15.79 -3.04
C SER A 37 0.78 15.68 -3.35
N ALA A 38 1.57 15.06 -2.46
CA ALA A 38 2.96 14.76 -2.71
C ALA A 38 3.14 13.76 -3.87
N ALA A 39 2.40 12.65 -3.88
CA ALA A 39 2.43 11.67 -4.96
C ALA A 39 2.09 12.28 -6.32
N ILE A 40 1.04 13.11 -6.39
CA ILE A 40 0.65 13.83 -7.61
C ILE A 40 1.77 14.79 -8.06
N ARG A 41 2.40 15.53 -7.13
CA ARG A 41 3.50 16.44 -7.45
C ARG A 41 4.73 15.68 -7.98
N LEU A 42 5.10 14.59 -7.34
CA LEU A 42 6.24 13.75 -7.73
C LEU A 42 6.01 13.11 -9.10
N ARG A 43 4.80 12.61 -9.37
CA ARG A 43 4.42 12.09 -10.68
C ARG A 43 4.58 13.14 -11.78
N ARG A 44 4.17 14.39 -11.54
CA ARG A 44 4.38 15.51 -12.48
C ARG A 44 5.86 15.82 -12.73
N ARG A 45 6.74 15.42 -11.81
CA ARG A 45 8.21 15.55 -11.91
C ARG A 45 8.88 14.29 -12.47
N GLY A 46 8.11 13.33 -12.98
CA GLY A 46 8.62 12.13 -13.65
C GLY A 46 8.87 10.93 -12.72
N TRP A 47 8.46 10.99 -11.46
CA TRP A 47 8.59 9.84 -10.56
C TRP A 47 7.51 8.79 -10.83
N GLY A 48 7.92 7.52 -10.83
CA GLY A 48 7.00 6.39 -10.73
C GLY A 48 6.35 6.37 -9.35
N ILE A 49 5.03 6.18 -9.31
CA ILE A 49 4.28 6.10 -8.05
C ILE A 49 3.67 4.71 -7.96
N ASN A 50 4.14 3.93 -6.99
CA ASN A 50 3.63 2.59 -6.71
C ASN A 50 2.88 2.57 -5.37
N LEU A 51 1.73 1.92 -5.34
CA LEU A 51 0.88 1.80 -4.15
C LEU A 51 0.82 0.36 -3.65
N ILE A 52 1.17 0.14 -2.39
CA ILE A 52 0.88 -1.10 -1.67
C ILE A 52 -0.17 -0.78 -0.60
N TYR A 53 -1.38 -1.32 -0.76
CA TYR A 53 -2.46 -1.12 0.21
C TYR A 53 -2.72 -2.40 0.99
N LEU A 54 -2.53 -2.33 2.32
CA LEU A 54 -2.85 -3.42 3.24
C LEU A 54 -4.28 -3.27 3.73
N ALA A 55 -5.19 -4.01 3.09
CA ALA A 55 -6.59 -3.98 3.41
C ALA A 55 -6.90 -4.81 4.66
N LEU A 56 -7.91 -4.38 5.41
CA LEU A 56 -8.61 -5.22 6.37
C LEU A 56 -10.08 -5.29 5.96
N PRO A 57 -10.66 -6.48 5.81
CA PRO A 57 -12.02 -6.62 5.29
C PRO A 57 -13.08 -6.08 6.26
N LYS A 58 -12.76 -5.98 7.56
CA LYS A 58 -13.70 -5.54 8.60
C LYS A 58 -12.98 -4.72 9.68
N ILE A 59 -13.62 -3.63 10.13
CA ILE A 59 -13.13 -2.80 11.24
C ILE A 59 -12.96 -3.59 12.55
N GLN A 60 -13.76 -4.64 12.76
CA GLN A 60 -13.66 -5.53 13.93
C GLN A 60 -12.25 -6.14 14.05
N LEU A 61 -11.59 -6.45 12.94
CA LEU A 61 -10.22 -6.96 12.97
C LEU A 61 -9.22 -5.89 13.43
N CYS A 62 -9.44 -4.61 13.11
CA CYS A 62 -8.64 -3.52 13.68
C CYS A 62 -8.82 -3.47 15.20
N ARG A 63 -10.06 -3.54 15.68
CA ARG A 63 -10.39 -3.51 17.11
C ARG A 63 -9.74 -4.66 17.87
N GLU A 64 -9.84 -5.87 17.34
CA GLU A 64 -9.21 -7.06 17.92
C GLU A 64 -7.69 -6.91 18.00
N ARG A 65 -7.06 -6.34 16.97
CA ARG A 65 -5.61 -6.06 16.97
C ARG A 65 -5.22 -5.01 18.00
N VAL A 66 -6.00 -3.94 18.14
CA VAL A 66 -5.75 -2.92 19.16
C VAL A 66 -5.87 -3.53 20.55
N ARG A 67 -6.95 -4.27 20.83
CA ARG A 67 -7.13 -4.99 22.11
C ARG A 67 -5.95 -5.92 22.39
N ALA A 68 -5.55 -6.75 21.42
CA ALA A 68 -4.41 -7.66 21.58
C ALA A 68 -3.08 -6.93 21.80
N ARG A 69 -2.90 -5.73 21.24
CA ARG A 69 -1.72 -4.88 21.45
C ARG A 69 -1.75 -4.24 22.85
N VAL A 70 -2.89 -3.73 23.29
CA VAL A 70 -3.08 -3.13 24.63
C VAL A 70 -2.80 -4.17 25.71
N LEU A 71 -3.29 -5.41 25.54
CA LEU A 71 -2.97 -6.53 26.43
C LEU A 71 -1.46 -6.85 26.51
N LYS A 72 -0.67 -6.44 25.52
CA LYS A 72 0.78 -6.59 25.46
C LYS A 72 1.54 -5.32 25.86
N GLY A 73 0.85 -4.34 26.46
CA GLY A 73 1.43 -3.08 26.95
C GLY A 73 1.61 -1.99 25.89
N GLY A 74 0.96 -2.10 24.73
CA GLY A 74 0.95 -1.03 23.74
C GLY A 74 -0.17 0.01 23.96
N GLU A 75 -0.11 1.10 23.21
CA GLU A 75 -1.07 2.22 23.34
C GLU A 75 -2.48 1.83 22.88
N ASP A 76 -3.50 2.34 23.58
CA ASP A 76 -4.90 2.17 23.20
C ASP A 76 -5.33 3.25 22.18
N VAL A 77 -6.39 2.97 21.43
CA VAL A 77 -6.97 3.88 20.44
C VAL A 77 -8.48 3.79 20.54
N SER A 78 -9.16 4.93 20.63
CA SER A 78 -10.63 4.94 20.74
C SER A 78 -11.29 4.30 19.50
N ASP A 79 -12.42 3.62 19.73
CA ASP A 79 -13.21 3.01 18.66
C ASP A 79 -13.66 4.04 17.61
N GLU A 80 -14.01 5.25 18.05
CA GLU A 80 -14.36 6.37 17.16
C GLU A 80 -13.20 6.74 16.23
N LEU A 81 -11.98 6.81 16.76
CA LEU A 81 -10.79 7.11 15.96
C LEU A 81 -10.46 5.98 14.99
N LEU A 82 -10.66 4.71 15.39
CA LEU A 82 -10.49 3.56 14.51
C LEU A 82 -11.48 3.59 13.35
N GLU A 83 -12.77 3.80 13.62
CA GLU A 83 -13.80 3.90 12.58
C GLU A 83 -13.54 5.06 11.62
N LYS A 84 -13.23 6.24 12.17
CA LYS A 84 -12.88 7.42 11.38
C LYS A 84 -11.67 7.17 10.48
N THR A 85 -10.62 6.55 11.02
CA THR A 85 -9.40 6.22 10.27
C THR A 85 -9.69 5.23 9.15
N PHE A 86 -10.44 4.17 9.46
CA PHE A 86 -10.77 3.12 8.50
C PHE A 86 -11.58 3.68 7.34
N ARG A 87 -12.66 4.41 7.63
CA ARG A 87 -13.49 5.05 6.61
C ARG A 87 -12.70 6.06 5.78
N ALA A 88 -11.94 6.95 6.42
CA ALA A 88 -11.13 7.93 5.70
C ALA A 88 -10.09 7.28 4.78
N SER A 89 -9.52 6.12 5.17
CA SER A 89 -8.58 5.39 4.32
C SER A 89 -9.23 4.87 3.04
N LEU A 90 -10.46 4.32 3.13
CA LEU A 90 -11.22 3.81 2.00
C LEU A 90 -11.71 4.95 1.10
N ASP A 91 -12.24 6.02 1.69
CA ASP A 91 -12.72 7.20 0.97
C ASP A 91 -11.59 7.85 0.14
N ASN A 92 -10.35 7.82 0.63
CA ASN A 92 -9.21 8.34 -0.10
C ASN A 92 -8.54 7.33 -1.04
N LEU A 93 -8.75 6.02 -0.84
CA LEU A 93 -8.04 4.96 -1.59
C LEU A 93 -8.21 5.10 -3.10
N ALA A 94 -9.41 5.42 -3.58
CA ALA A 94 -9.68 5.67 -5.00
C ALA A 94 -8.73 6.71 -5.60
N HIS A 95 -8.50 7.82 -4.90
CA HIS A 95 -7.60 8.87 -5.37
C HIS A 95 -6.13 8.43 -5.40
N TYR A 96 -5.73 7.56 -4.48
CA TYR A 96 -4.38 6.98 -4.50
C TYR A 96 -4.20 5.98 -5.65
N ILE A 97 -5.23 5.21 -5.99
CA ILE A 97 -5.24 4.34 -7.16
C ILE A 97 -5.09 5.17 -8.44
N ASP A 98 -5.85 6.27 -8.57
CA ASP A 98 -5.77 7.17 -9.74
C ASP A 98 -4.39 7.82 -9.88
N ALA A 99 -3.73 8.11 -8.75
CA ALA A 99 -2.40 8.70 -8.74
C ALA A 99 -1.29 7.68 -9.04
N ALA A 100 -1.52 6.39 -8.78
CA ALA A 100 -0.52 5.34 -8.89
C ALA A 100 -0.36 4.82 -10.33
N GLU A 101 0.89 4.63 -10.75
CA GLU A 101 1.24 3.92 -11.97
C GLU A 101 0.97 2.42 -11.80
N ARG A 102 1.33 1.86 -10.64
CA ARG A 102 1.03 0.48 -10.27
C ARG A 102 0.47 0.42 -8.86
N TRP A 103 -0.50 -0.45 -8.63
CA TRP A 103 -1.04 -0.67 -7.29
C TRP A 103 -1.28 -2.16 -7.04
N VAL A 104 -1.13 -2.56 -5.78
CA VAL A 104 -1.48 -3.90 -5.29
C VAL A 104 -2.25 -3.77 -3.98
N MET A 105 -3.32 -4.54 -3.85
CA MET A 105 -4.11 -4.66 -2.63
C MET A 105 -3.93 -6.03 -2.02
N ILE A 106 -3.60 -6.05 -0.73
CA ILE A 106 -3.30 -7.27 0.01
C ILE A 106 -4.25 -7.34 1.21
N ASP A 107 -5.02 -8.43 1.31
CA ASP A 107 -5.77 -8.78 2.50
C ASP A 107 -4.80 -9.12 3.62
N SER A 108 -4.81 -8.25 4.61
CA SER A 108 -3.97 -8.41 5.78
C SER A 108 -4.65 -9.15 6.92
N SER A 109 -5.87 -9.66 6.77
CA SER A 109 -6.61 -10.40 7.80
C SER A 109 -5.92 -11.69 8.28
N GLY A 110 -4.98 -12.23 7.49
CA GLY A 110 -4.38 -13.55 7.69
C GLY A 110 -4.87 -14.62 6.72
N ALA A 111 -5.54 -14.21 5.62
CA ALA A 111 -5.97 -15.12 4.56
C ALA A 111 -4.78 -15.90 3.96
N ARG A 112 -5.01 -17.18 3.63
CA ARG A 112 -4.00 -18.04 2.97
C ARG A 112 -3.56 -17.51 1.60
N LYS A 113 -4.50 -16.92 0.87
CA LYS A 113 -4.25 -16.21 -0.39
C LYS A 113 -4.51 -14.74 -0.11
N PRO A 114 -3.48 -13.93 0.15
CA PRO A 114 -3.69 -12.56 0.61
C PRO A 114 -3.84 -11.56 -0.54
N LEU A 115 -3.55 -11.91 -1.80
CA LEU A 115 -3.74 -10.99 -2.92
C LEU A 115 -5.24 -10.73 -3.13
N ILE A 116 -5.66 -9.46 -3.08
CA ILE A 116 -7.01 -9.04 -3.47
C ILE A 116 -7.04 -8.70 -4.96
N GLY A 117 -6.03 -7.97 -5.43
CA GLY A 117 -5.87 -7.62 -6.84
C GLY A 117 -4.72 -6.64 -7.03
N TYR A 118 -4.36 -6.43 -8.28
CA TYR A 118 -3.34 -5.46 -8.68
C TYR A 118 -3.75 -4.78 -9.99
N GLY A 119 -3.12 -3.66 -10.30
CA GLY A 119 -3.51 -2.90 -11.46
C GLY A 119 -2.70 -1.64 -11.72
N SER A 120 -3.18 -0.87 -12.68
CA SER A 120 -2.71 0.47 -13.04
C SER A 120 -3.91 1.36 -13.29
N HIS A 121 -4.01 2.49 -12.58
CA HIS A 121 -5.23 3.32 -12.58
C HIS A 121 -6.48 2.44 -12.38
N ALA A 122 -7.52 2.62 -13.20
CA ALA A 122 -8.74 1.82 -13.14
C ALA A 122 -8.59 0.38 -13.67
N GLY A 123 -7.53 0.07 -14.40
CA GLY A 123 -7.30 -1.27 -14.96
C GLY A 123 -6.89 -2.25 -13.88
N VAL A 124 -7.68 -3.32 -13.69
CA VAL A 124 -7.48 -4.31 -12.63
C VAL A 124 -7.37 -5.75 -13.12
N VAL A 125 -6.51 -6.51 -12.44
CA VAL A 125 -6.52 -7.97 -12.39
C VAL A 125 -6.98 -8.39 -11.00
N PRO A 126 -8.24 -8.81 -10.84
CA PRO A 126 -8.77 -9.21 -9.54
C PRO A 126 -8.37 -10.66 -9.21
N GLU A 127 -7.86 -10.90 -8.01
CA GLU A 127 -7.74 -12.26 -7.43
C GLU A 127 -8.94 -12.55 -6.53
N GLN A 128 -9.43 -11.53 -5.81
CA GLN A 128 -10.61 -11.57 -4.96
C GLN A 128 -11.58 -10.45 -5.35
N ALA A 129 -12.37 -10.70 -6.40
CA ALA A 129 -13.29 -9.69 -6.96
C ALA A 129 -14.29 -9.15 -5.93
N ASP A 130 -14.84 -10.00 -5.07
CA ASP A 130 -15.79 -9.58 -4.03
C ASP A 130 -15.14 -8.67 -2.98
N ALA A 131 -13.91 -8.98 -2.56
CA ALA A 131 -13.16 -8.16 -1.62
C ALA A 131 -12.81 -6.79 -2.24
N LEU A 132 -12.38 -6.79 -3.51
CA LEU A 132 -12.10 -5.56 -4.25
C LEU A 132 -13.35 -4.66 -4.35
N LYS A 133 -14.49 -5.25 -4.72
CA LYS A 133 -15.77 -4.54 -4.83
C LYS A 133 -16.28 -4.07 -3.45
N ALA A 134 -16.05 -4.84 -2.39
CA ALA A 134 -16.42 -4.44 -1.04
C ALA A 134 -15.58 -3.25 -0.54
N LEU A 135 -14.29 -3.19 -0.87
CA LEU A 135 -13.41 -2.08 -0.51
C LEU A 135 -13.78 -0.79 -1.26
N LEU A 136 -14.12 -0.91 -2.54
CA LEU A 136 -14.37 0.23 -3.43
C LEU A 136 -15.61 0.00 -4.32
N PRO A 137 -16.83 0.01 -3.74
CA PRO A 137 -18.04 -0.38 -4.45
C PRO A 137 -18.43 0.58 -5.59
N ALA A 138 -18.03 1.85 -5.48
CA ALA A 138 -18.33 2.89 -6.46
C ALA A 138 -17.16 3.18 -7.42
N TYR A 139 -16.01 2.55 -7.25
CA TYR A 139 -14.86 2.81 -8.10
C TYR A 139 -14.99 2.06 -9.44
N PRO A 140 -14.81 2.73 -10.58
CA PRO A 140 -15.11 2.17 -11.90
C PRO A 140 -13.97 1.30 -12.41
N PHE A 141 -13.70 0.17 -11.73
CA PHE A 141 -12.71 -0.79 -12.20
C PHE A 141 -13.06 -1.30 -13.60
N ILE A 142 -12.04 -1.38 -14.46
CA ILE A 142 -12.12 -1.94 -15.81
C ILE A 142 -11.11 -3.08 -15.95
N PRO A 143 -11.32 -4.05 -16.86
CA PRO A 143 -10.33 -5.09 -17.11
C PRO A 143 -8.97 -4.49 -17.46
N ALA A 144 -7.92 -4.98 -16.81
CA ALA A 144 -6.57 -4.49 -17.08
C ALA A 144 -6.11 -4.82 -18.51
N ALA A 145 -5.32 -3.91 -19.10
CA ALA A 145 -4.63 -4.16 -20.36
C ALA A 145 -3.66 -5.34 -20.24
N ARG A 146 -3.34 -6.00 -21.37
CA ARG A 146 -2.44 -7.16 -21.40
C ARG A 146 -1.07 -6.89 -20.74
N ALA A 147 -0.52 -5.69 -20.94
CA ALA A 147 0.74 -5.30 -20.32
C ALA A 147 0.69 -5.36 -18.78
N VAL A 148 -0.42 -4.91 -18.18
CA VAL A 148 -0.63 -4.96 -16.72
C VAL A 148 -0.84 -6.41 -16.27
N GLN A 149 -1.56 -7.24 -17.03
CA GLN A 149 -1.74 -8.66 -16.70
C GLN A 149 -0.43 -9.47 -16.71
N GLN A 150 0.54 -9.04 -17.52
CA GLN A 150 1.85 -9.66 -17.61
C GLN A 150 2.87 -9.04 -16.65
N ASP A 151 2.52 -7.93 -16.00
CA ASP A 151 3.40 -7.24 -15.07
C ASP A 151 3.50 -8.01 -13.74
N GLN A 152 4.70 -8.46 -13.42
CA GLN A 152 5.00 -9.28 -12.25
C GLN A 152 5.59 -8.49 -11.07
N TRP A 153 5.62 -7.15 -11.13
CA TRP A 153 6.18 -6.31 -10.07
C TRP A 153 5.60 -6.60 -8.68
N HIS A 154 4.34 -7.06 -8.62
CA HIS A 154 3.61 -7.33 -7.39
C HIS A 154 4.02 -8.65 -6.72
N LEU A 155 4.62 -9.60 -7.46
CA LEU A 155 4.92 -10.94 -6.94
C LEU A 155 5.88 -10.90 -5.74
N PRO A 156 7.02 -10.16 -5.78
CA PRO A 156 7.92 -10.10 -4.64
C PRO A 156 7.28 -9.47 -3.40
N VAL A 157 6.37 -8.50 -3.60
CA VAL A 157 5.62 -7.85 -2.51
C VAL A 157 4.76 -8.89 -1.78
N ILE A 158 4.03 -9.73 -2.54
CA ILE A 158 3.16 -10.77 -1.99
C ILE A 158 3.99 -11.88 -1.33
N GLU A 159 5.04 -12.35 -1.99
CA GLU A 159 5.94 -13.37 -1.43
C GLU A 159 6.47 -12.90 -0.06
N THR A 160 6.97 -11.67 -0.02
CA THR A 160 7.46 -11.07 1.22
C THR A 160 6.37 -10.96 2.28
N PHE A 161 5.16 -10.51 1.90
CA PHE A 161 4.03 -10.44 2.82
C PHE A 161 3.73 -11.81 3.44
N THR A 162 3.69 -12.88 2.63
CA THR A 162 3.35 -14.24 3.08
C THR A 162 4.41 -14.86 3.99
N GLN A 163 5.68 -14.50 3.82
CA GLN A 163 6.79 -15.05 4.60
C GLN A 163 6.96 -14.40 5.98
N ILE A 164 6.25 -13.30 6.27
CA ILE A 164 6.49 -12.55 7.50
C ILE A 164 5.52 -12.95 8.60
N SER A 165 6.10 -13.54 9.65
CA SER A 165 5.43 -13.72 10.93
C SER A 165 5.57 -12.43 11.76
N ARG A 166 4.44 -11.74 11.96
CA ARG A 166 4.18 -10.55 12.81
C ARG A 166 4.32 -9.16 12.16
N TRP A 167 3.36 -8.32 12.55
CA TRP A 167 2.99 -7.02 11.97
C TRP A 167 4.08 -5.95 11.90
N GLN A 168 5.03 -5.95 12.84
CA GLN A 168 6.03 -4.88 12.93
C GLN A 168 7.23 -5.11 12.00
N SER A 169 7.58 -6.37 11.71
CA SER A 169 8.60 -6.73 10.71
C SER A 169 8.06 -6.76 9.28
N THR A 170 6.73 -6.73 9.11
CA THR A 170 6.04 -6.81 7.81
C THR A 170 6.28 -5.56 6.98
N LEU A 171 6.05 -4.38 7.57
CA LEU A 171 6.28 -3.09 6.91
C LEU A 171 7.76 -2.94 6.54
N ASP A 172 8.68 -3.08 7.49
CA ASP A 172 10.13 -2.91 7.24
C ASP A 172 10.72 -3.82 6.15
N ARG A 173 10.08 -4.94 5.81
CA ARG A 173 10.53 -5.84 4.74
C ARG A 173 9.78 -5.63 3.43
N LEU A 174 8.48 -5.35 3.45
CA LEU A 174 7.74 -4.94 2.25
C LEU A 174 8.38 -3.72 1.59
N MET A 175 8.83 -2.79 2.41
CA MET A 175 9.46 -1.55 1.95
C MET A 175 10.78 -1.85 1.22
N ARG A 176 11.61 -2.78 1.73
CA ARG A 176 12.85 -3.22 1.06
C ARG A 176 12.62 -3.88 -0.29
N VAL A 177 11.44 -4.46 -0.49
CA VAL A 177 11.11 -5.18 -1.72
C VAL A 177 10.63 -4.21 -2.77
N ALA A 178 9.80 -3.22 -2.39
CA ALA A 178 9.48 -2.09 -3.26
C ALA A 178 10.77 -1.45 -3.82
N ASP A 179 11.80 -1.33 -2.99
CA ASP A 179 13.11 -0.77 -3.39
C ASP A 179 13.87 -1.63 -4.42
N ASN A 180 13.79 -2.96 -4.28
CA ASN A 180 14.50 -3.89 -5.17
C ASN A 180 13.79 -4.07 -6.52
N ILE A 181 12.47 -3.88 -6.57
CA ILE A 181 11.67 -4.00 -7.79
C ILE A 181 12.01 -2.86 -8.78
N GLU A 182 12.27 -1.65 -8.30
CA GLU A 182 12.64 -0.52 -9.17
C GLU A 182 14.00 -0.72 -9.86
N GLY A 183 14.93 -1.45 -9.23
CA GLY A 183 16.24 -1.77 -9.82
C GLY A 183 16.21 -2.78 -10.98
N LEU A 184 15.12 -3.53 -11.14
CA LEU A 184 14.94 -4.52 -12.22
C LEU A 184 14.24 -3.94 -13.46
N SER A 185 13.66 -2.75 -13.34
CA SER A 185 12.91 -2.08 -14.42
C SER A 185 13.77 -1.08 -15.22
N ALA A 186 15.03 -0.87 -14.80
CA ALA A 186 15.97 0.10 -15.38
C ALA A 186 17.12 -0.56 -16.17
N GLY A 187 16.96 -1.83 -16.57
CA GLY A 187 17.93 -2.61 -17.34
C GLY A 187 17.43 -2.97 -18.73
#